data_AF-A0A1R3HLR6-F1
#
_entry.id   AF-A0A1R3HLR6-F1
#
_cell.length_a   1.000
_cell.length_b   1.000
_cell.length_c   1.000
_cell.angle_alpha   90.00
_cell.angle_beta   90.00
_cell.angle_gamma   90.00
#
_symmetry.space_group_name_H-M   'P 1'
#
loop_
_entity.id
_entity.type
_entity.pdbx_description
1 polymer ?
#
loop_
_entity_poly.entity_id
_entity_poly.type
_entity_poly.pdbx_seq_one_letter_code
_entity_poly.pdbx_strand_id
1 'polypeptide(L)'
;MGNGDATEEMEEIVKGRTDRREYKKIVLRNSLQSAACMSVGVGFFSDPDGLEGLAHFLMRLLPYASGKYPSEASYQKYITEQGGYTNSTVDFDFSDYHFGIKNDCFEEALDR
;
A
#
# COMPACT_ATOMS: atom_id res chain seq x y z
N MET A 1 -6.62 34.06 -6.17
CA MET A 1 -7.83 33.22 -6.30
C MET A 1 -7.38 31.78 -6.10
N GLY A 2 -7.61 31.02 -5.04
CA GLY A 2 -8.12 31.23 -3.69
C GLY A 2 -7.81 29.89 -2.99
N ASN A 3 -7.05 29.90 -1.90
CA ASN A 3 -6.69 28.71 -1.11
C ASN A 3 -7.93 28.19 -0.37
N GLY A 4 -8.79 27.43 -1.06
CA GLY A 4 -10.10 27.02 -0.54
C GLY A 4 -10.38 25.51 -0.50
N ASP A 5 -9.42 24.66 -0.88
CA ASP A 5 -9.73 23.26 -1.25
C ASP A 5 -9.17 22.17 -0.30
N ALA A 6 -8.41 22.57 0.73
CA ALA A 6 -7.82 21.66 1.68
C ALA A 6 -7.95 22.22 3.11
N THR A 7 -8.36 21.37 4.05
CA THR A 7 -8.29 21.66 5.48
C THR A 7 -7.03 20.99 6.03
N GLU A 8 -6.09 21.81 6.50
CA GLU A 8 -4.90 21.34 7.20
C GLU A 8 -5.25 21.09 8.67
N GLU A 9 -5.40 19.82 9.04
CA GLU A 9 -5.50 19.42 10.44
C GLU A 9 -4.10 19.15 10.97
N MET A 10 -3.68 19.96 11.95
CA MET A 10 -2.42 19.77 12.67
C MET A 10 -2.60 18.70 13.76
N GLU A 11 -2.70 17.44 13.34
CA GLU A 11 -2.57 16.31 14.26
C GLU A 11 -1.09 15.94 14.44
N GLU A 12 -0.69 15.72 15.69
CA GLU A 12 0.67 15.29 16.02
C GLU A 12 0.87 13.84 15.59
N ILE A 13 1.53 13.63 14.44
CA ILE A 13 1.86 12.29 13.95
C ILE A 13 2.99 11.73 14.81
N VAL A 14 2.67 10.75 15.64
CA VAL A 14 3.63 10.05 16.50
C VAL A 14 4.64 9.29 15.64
N LYS A 15 5.94 9.54 15.87
CA LYS A 15 7.05 8.90 15.14
C LYS A 15 7.91 8.07 16.08
N GLY A 16 8.53 7.03 15.55
CA GLY A 16 9.57 6.30 16.27
C GLY A 16 10.79 7.20 16.53
N ARG A 17 11.49 7.01 17.66
CA ARG A 17 12.67 7.83 18.04
C ARG A 17 13.78 7.89 16.99
N THR A 18 13.87 6.87 16.15
CA THR A 18 14.87 6.74 15.08
C THR A 18 14.36 7.20 13.71
N ASP A 19 13.07 7.51 13.59
CA ASP A 19 12.46 7.89 12.32
C ASP A 19 12.73 9.37 11.99
N ARG A 20 13.45 9.60 10.88
CA ARG A 20 13.83 10.94 10.41
C ARG A 20 12.86 11.52 9.38
N ARG A 21 11.82 10.78 9.00
CA ARG A 21 10.90 11.18 7.92
C ARG A 21 9.94 12.27 8.41
N GLU A 22 9.57 13.17 7.51
CA GLU A 22 8.53 14.17 7.74
C GLU A 22 7.17 13.63 7.27
N TYR A 23 6.13 13.85 8.07
CA TYR A 23 4.79 13.38 7.80
C TYR A 23 3.83 14.55 7.97
N LYS A 24 2.82 14.63 7.10
CA LYS A 24 1.79 15.65 7.12
C LYS A 24 0.45 15.02 6.78
N LYS A 25 -0.56 15.23 7.63
CA LYS A 25 -1.96 14.89 7.33
C LYS A 25 -2.59 16.07 6.58
N ILE A 26 -3.20 15.80 5.44
CA ILE A 26 -3.97 16.79 4.68
C ILE A 26 -5.33 16.19 4.39
N VAL A 27 -6.41 16.87 4.78
CA VAL A 27 -7.77 16.46 4.45
C VAL A 27 -8.23 17.32 3.29
N LEU A 28 -8.33 16.70 2.11
CA LEU A 28 -8.81 17.35 0.90
C LEU A 28 -10.34 17.28 0.86
N ARG A 29 -10.99 18.34 0.33
CA ARG A 29 -12.47 18.43 0.30
C ARG A 29 -13.10 17.56 -0.77
N ASN A 30 -12.33 17.14 -1.76
CA ASN A 30 -12.79 16.17 -2.75
C ASN A 30 -12.78 14.77 -2.11
N SER A 31 -13.78 13.96 -2.45
CA SER A 31 -13.89 12.55 -2.05
C SER A 31 -12.82 11.69 -2.75
N LEU A 32 -11.54 12.04 -2.60
CA LEU A 32 -10.44 11.27 -3.14
C LEU A 32 -10.50 9.86 -2.57
N GLN A 33 -10.19 8.90 -3.44
CA GLN A 33 -10.04 7.50 -3.05
C GLN A 33 -8.96 7.39 -1.97
N SER A 34 -9.24 6.62 -0.94
CA SER A 34 -8.28 6.26 0.09
C SER A 34 -7.25 5.30 -0.52
N ALA A 35 -6.02 5.39 -0.05
CA ALA A 35 -4.93 4.56 -0.54
C ALA A 35 -4.02 4.17 0.62
N ALA A 36 -3.40 2.99 0.49
CA ALA A 36 -2.35 2.54 1.40
C ALA A 36 -1.19 1.98 0.59
N CYS A 37 0.00 2.04 1.21
CA CYS A 37 1.25 1.59 0.64
C CYS A 37 2.10 0.99 1.76
N MET A 38 2.73 -0.15 1.48
CA MET A 38 3.67 -0.83 2.34
C MET A 38 4.97 -1.07 1.57
N SER A 39 6.07 -0.54 2.10
CA SER A 39 7.41 -0.75 1.57
C SER A 39 8.21 -1.63 2.53
N VAL A 40 8.83 -2.66 1.99
CA VAL A 40 9.73 -3.59 2.68
C VAL A 40 11.14 -3.31 2.16
N GLY A 41 12.09 -3.04 3.05
CA GLY A 41 13.50 -2.77 2.71
C GLY A 41 14.30 -4.02 2.33
N VAL A 42 13.71 -4.86 1.46
CA VAL A 42 14.29 -6.06 0.87
C VAL A 42 13.84 -6.11 -0.59
N GLY A 43 14.80 -6.27 -1.50
CA GLY A 43 14.60 -6.32 -2.94
C GLY A 43 15.32 -7.50 -3.59
N PHE A 44 15.47 -7.48 -4.91
CA PHE A 44 16.09 -8.60 -5.65
C PHE A 44 17.59 -8.78 -5.39
N PHE A 45 18.30 -7.82 -4.78
CA PHE A 45 19.68 -8.05 -4.30
C PHE A 45 19.74 -9.00 -3.09
N SER A 46 18.60 -9.27 -2.47
CA SER A 46 18.50 -10.24 -1.37
C SER A 46 18.04 -11.62 -1.84
N ASP A 47 17.92 -11.84 -3.16
CA ASP A 47 17.62 -13.16 -3.70
C ASP A 47 18.76 -14.14 -3.33
N PRO A 48 18.43 -15.34 -2.82
CA PRO A 48 19.44 -16.36 -2.53
C PRO A 48 20.16 -16.81 -3.81
N ASP A 49 21.43 -17.21 -3.67
CA ASP A 49 22.21 -17.76 -4.78
C ASP A 49 21.48 -18.96 -5.43
N GLY A 50 21.32 -18.91 -6.75
CA GLY A 50 20.60 -19.92 -7.53
C GLY A 50 19.07 -19.83 -7.48
N LEU A 51 18.52 -18.78 -6.87
CA LEU A 51 17.09 -18.45 -6.84
C LEU A 51 16.84 -17.01 -7.30
N GLU A 52 17.49 -16.59 -8.38
CA GLU A 52 17.31 -15.26 -8.95
C GLU A 52 15.84 -15.04 -9.37
N GLY A 53 15.27 -13.91 -8.96
CA GLY A 53 13.86 -13.57 -9.19
C GLY A 53 12.91 -14.02 -8.08
N LEU A 54 13.41 -14.56 -6.96
CA LEU A 54 12.56 -14.99 -5.84
C LEU A 54 11.76 -13.82 -5.24
N ALA A 55 12.37 -12.66 -5.04
CA ALA A 55 11.66 -11.47 -4.54
C ALA A 55 10.53 -11.06 -5.49
N HIS A 56 10.80 -11.02 -6.80
CA HIS A 56 9.78 -10.73 -7.82
C HIS A 56 8.68 -11.80 -7.85
N PHE A 57 9.03 -13.08 -7.67
CA PHE A 57 8.05 -14.16 -7.58
C PHE A 57 7.16 -14.03 -6.34
N LEU A 58 7.75 -13.72 -5.19
CA LEU A 58 7.02 -13.49 -3.93
C LEU A 58 6.03 -12.33 -4.06
N MET A 59 6.43 -11.23 -4.72
CA MET A 59 5.54 -10.10 -5.00
C MET A 59 4.28 -10.52 -5.77
N ARG A 60 4.41 -11.46 -6.71
CA ARG A 60 3.27 -11.97 -7.48
C ARG A 60 2.39 -12.93 -6.68
N LEU A 61 2.94 -13.59 -5.66
CA LEU A 61 2.24 -14.58 -4.84
C LEU A 61 1.48 -13.96 -3.66
N LEU A 62 2.02 -12.91 -3.03
CA LEU A 62 1.39 -12.32 -1.84
C LEU A 62 -0.07 -11.89 -2.04
N PRO A 63 -0.47 -11.26 -3.17
CA PRO A 63 -1.87 -10.88 -3.41
C PRO A 63 -2.80 -12.07 -3.72
N TYR A 64 -2.27 -13.29 -3.85
CA TYR A 64 -3.03 -14.45 -4.31
C TYR A 64 -3.96 -15.01 -3.23
N ALA A 65 -3.45 -15.20 -2.00
CA ALA A 65 -4.22 -15.69 -0.86
C ALA A 65 -3.45 -15.46 0.45
N SER A 66 -4.17 -15.39 1.57
CA SER A 66 -3.60 -15.33 2.92
C SER A 66 -4.31 -16.30 3.86
N GLY A 67 -3.77 -16.51 5.06
CA GLY A 67 -4.41 -17.38 6.05
C GLY A 67 -5.82 -16.92 6.46
N LYS A 68 -6.04 -15.61 6.53
CA LYS A 68 -7.34 -15.01 6.84
C LYS A 68 -8.27 -14.98 5.61
N TYR A 69 -7.70 -14.83 4.41
CA TYR A 69 -8.42 -14.80 3.14
C TYR A 69 -7.90 -15.88 2.18
N PRO A 70 -8.29 -17.16 2.37
CA PRO A 70 -7.71 -18.28 1.63
C PRO A 70 -8.24 -18.40 0.19
N SER A 71 -9.32 -17.68 -0.15
CA SER A 71 -9.85 -17.69 -1.51
C SER A 71 -8.86 -17.00 -2.45
N GLU A 72 -8.51 -17.72 -3.52
CA GLU A 72 -7.61 -17.23 -4.55
C GLU A 72 -8.11 -15.92 -5.16
N ALA A 73 -7.16 -14.99 -5.36
CA ALA A 73 -7.38 -13.66 -5.91
C ALA A 73 -8.48 -12.84 -5.19
N SER A 74 -8.84 -13.19 -3.94
CA SER A 74 -9.91 -12.52 -3.21
C SER A 74 -9.64 -11.03 -2.98
N TYR A 75 -8.38 -10.68 -2.68
CA TYR A 75 -7.92 -9.30 -2.59
C TYR A 75 -8.10 -8.55 -3.91
N GLN A 76 -7.55 -9.08 -5.01
CA GLN A 76 -7.67 -8.47 -6.34
C GLN A 76 -9.12 -8.29 -6.76
N LYS A 77 -9.96 -9.31 -6.52
CA LYS A 77 -11.39 -9.27 -6.82
C LYS A 77 -12.10 -8.17 -6.05
N TYR A 78 -11.86 -8.08 -4.73
CA TYR A 78 -12.44 -7.05 -3.89
C TYR A 78 -12.06 -5.64 -4.36
N ILE A 79 -10.77 -5.38 -4.59
CA ILE A 79 -10.28 -4.10 -5.08
C ILE A 79 -10.96 -3.71 -6.40
N THR A 80 -11.01 -4.64 -7.36
CA THR A 80 -11.62 -4.38 -8.68
C THR A 80 -13.14 -4.17 -8.60
N GLU A 81 -13.87 -4.95 -7.81
CA GLU A 81 -15.33 -4.79 -7.64
C GLU A 81 -15.71 -3.45 -7.01
N GLN A 82 -14.86 -2.90 -6.14
CA GLN A 82 -15.06 -1.59 -5.55
C GLN A 82 -14.54 -0.43 -6.41
N GLY A 83 -14.04 -0.70 -7.62
CA GLY A 83 -13.51 0.32 -8.52
C GLY A 83 -12.18 0.92 -8.05
N GLY A 84 -11.41 0.14 -7.29
CA GLY A 84 -10.04 0.45 -6.90
C GLY A 84 -9.01 -0.11 -7.88
N TYR A 85 -7.73 0.08 -7.52
CA TYR A 85 -6.59 -0.47 -8.23
C TYR A 85 -5.52 -0.92 -7.23
N THR A 86 -4.66 -1.85 -7.64
CA THR A 86 -3.48 -2.26 -6.86
C THR A 86 -2.30 -2.47 -7.80
N ASN A 87 -1.10 -2.22 -7.30
CA ASN A 87 0.13 -2.56 -8.00
C ASN A 87 1.23 -2.88 -6.98
N SER A 88 2.33 -3.43 -7.48
CA SER A 88 3.49 -3.76 -6.66
C SER A 88 4.76 -3.63 -7.51
N THR A 89 5.89 -3.40 -6.85
CA THR A 89 7.19 -3.28 -7.52
C THR A 89 8.26 -3.91 -6.65
N VAL A 90 9.18 -4.65 -7.26
CA VAL A 90 10.41 -5.11 -6.62
C VAL A 90 11.57 -4.42 -7.31
N ASP A 91 12.37 -3.72 -6.53
CA ASP A 91 13.61 -3.08 -6.96
C ASP A 91 14.81 -3.74 -6.27
N PHE A 92 16.01 -3.18 -6.43
CA PHE A 92 17.25 -3.81 -5.95
C PHE A 92 17.27 -4.02 -4.44
N ASP A 93 16.83 -3.05 -3.64
CA ASP A 93 16.87 -3.09 -2.17
C ASP A 93 15.50 -2.91 -1.49
N PHE A 94 14.41 -2.77 -2.26
CA PHE A 94 13.07 -2.64 -1.70
C PHE A 94 12.00 -3.36 -2.53
N SER A 95 10.89 -3.66 -1.87
CA SER A 95 9.66 -4.14 -2.48
C SER A 95 8.49 -3.29 -1.98
N ASP A 96 7.66 -2.81 -2.89
CA ASP A 96 6.52 -1.94 -2.61
C ASP A 96 5.20 -2.60 -3.01
N TYR A 97 4.17 -2.41 -2.20
CA TYR A 97 2.80 -2.86 -2.42
C TYR A 97 1.86 -1.71 -2.12
N HIS A 98 0.97 -1.38 -3.06
CA HIS A 98 0.01 -0.30 -2.84
C HIS A 98 -1.34 -0.57 -3.51
N PHE A 99 -2.35 0.08 -2.98
CA PHE A 99 -3.69 0.13 -3.57
C PHE A 99 -4.36 1.47 -3.35
N GLY A 100 -5.33 1.77 -4.22
CA GLY A 100 -6.30 2.84 -4.05
C GLY A 100 -7.72 2.30 -4.16
N ILE A 101 -8.62 2.76 -3.32
CA ILE A 101 -10.01 2.30 -3.26
C ILE A 101 -10.96 3.39 -2.73
N LYS A 102 -12.27 3.22 -2.91
CA LYS A 102 -13.28 4.08 -2.30
C LYS A 102 -13.14 4.11 -0.77
N ASN A 103 -13.38 5.28 -0.18
CA ASN A 103 -13.19 5.51 1.27
C ASN A 103 -13.99 4.54 2.15
N ASP A 104 -15.24 4.26 1.77
CA ASP A 104 -16.13 3.35 2.51
C ASP A 104 -15.65 1.89 2.50
N CYS A 105 -14.69 1.55 1.62
CA CYS A 105 -14.12 0.22 1.46
C CYS A 105 -12.68 0.12 1.96
N PHE A 106 -12.12 1.21 2.50
CA PHE A 106 -10.70 1.29 2.85
C PHE A 106 -10.30 0.30 3.94
N GLU A 107 -11.05 0.21 5.03
CA GLU A 107 -10.73 -0.67 6.16
C GLU A 107 -10.69 -2.15 5.76
N GLU A 108 -11.68 -2.60 4.98
CA GLU A 108 -11.74 -3.98 4.47
C GLU A 108 -10.65 -4.24 3.43
N ALA A 109 -10.25 -3.24 2.65
CA ALA A 109 -9.13 -3.35 1.71
C ALA A 109 -7.78 -3.41 2.42
N LEU A 110 -7.62 -2.67 3.52
CA LEU A 110 -6.40 -2.63 4.33
C LEU A 110 -6.22 -3.89 5.18
N ASP A 111 -7.32 -4.52 5.61
CA ASP A 111 -7.32 -5.75 6.40
C ASP A 111 -6.96 -7.00 5.57
N ARG A 112 -7.15 -6.95 4.24
CA ARG A 112 -6.89 -8.05 3.30
C ARG A 112 -5.44 -8.12 2.86
#